data_AF-A0A0W0WK19-F1
#
_entry.id   AF-A0A0W0WK19-F1
#
_cell.length_a   1.000
_cell.length_b   1.000
_cell.length_c   1.000
_cell.angle_alpha   90.00
_cell.angle_beta   90.00
_cell.angle_gamma   90.00
#
_symmetry.space_group_name_H-M   'P 1'
#
loop_
_entity.id
_entity.type
_entity.pdbx_description
1 polymer ?
#
loop_
_entity_poly.entity_id
_entity_poly.type
_entity_poly.pdbx_seq_one_letter_code
_entity_poly.pdbx_strand_id
1 'polypeptide(L)'
;MRKTSQSMLFLFLLCISTLIRADADNIRLSVWANEAIIATYTFNYKNYLQRQKEIARYFTADAWKAYSEALLASKLLETVQKNNYYVSAVATLPPEVKKLNGENWQATMPVLVVYENPQYKQKQTLNVTVTFKNASSKEGIRGLVITSLQAKTAKDPCVCQSDEDQSEANKNNI
;
A
#
# COMPACT_ATOMS: atom_id res chain seq x y z
N MET A 1 20.15 52.70 -35.50
CA MET A 1 19.67 52.46 -34.11
C MET A 1 18.70 51.28 -34.11
N ARG A 2 19.17 50.09 -33.73
CA ARG A 2 18.38 48.84 -33.59
C ARG A 2 18.30 48.51 -32.10
N LYS A 3 17.15 48.73 -31.44
CA LYS A 3 16.89 48.31 -30.05
C LYS A 3 15.40 48.04 -29.83
N THR A 4 14.86 46.99 -30.44
CA THR A 4 13.50 46.51 -30.10
C THR A 4 13.32 44.99 -30.15
N SER A 5 14.34 44.21 -30.54
CA SER A 5 14.18 42.77 -30.81
C SER A 5 14.67 41.81 -29.70
N GLN A 6 15.10 42.31 -28.53
CA GLN A 6 15.58 41.44 -27.44
C GLN A 6 14.58 41.26 -26.29
N SER A 7 13.53 42.08 -26.19
CA SER A 7 12.63 42.02 -25.04
C SER A 7 11.56 40.92 -25.14
N MET A 8 11.26 40.42 -26.34
CA MET A 8 10.19 39.43 -26.53
C MET A 8 10.67 37.98 -26.30
N LEU A 9 11.98 37.71 -26.43
CA LEU A 9 12.53 36.37 -26.28
C LEU A 9 12.62 35.91 -24.81
N PHE A 10 12.69 36.85 -23.86
CA PHE A 10 12.76 36.57 -22.43
C PHE A 10 11.40 36.25 -21.79
N LEU A 11 10.29 36.68 -22.40
CA LEU A 11 8.95 36.43 -21.87
C LEU A 11 8.41 35.03 -22.22
N PHE A 12 8.95 34.40 -23.28
CA PHE A 12 8.55 33.06 -23.72
C PHE A 12 9.21 31.94 -22.90
N LEU A 13 10.35 32.23 -22.25
CA LEU A 13 11.10 31.27 -21.42
C LEU A 13 10.53 31.07 -19.99
N LEU A 14 9.59 31.91 -19.56
CA LEU A 14 8.96 31.82 -18.22
C LEU A 14 7.66 30.98 -18.21
N CYS A 15 7.12 30.60 -19.36
CA CYS A 15 5.86 29.82 -19.44
C CYS A 15 6.04 28.30 -19.58
N ILE A 16 7.24 27.80 -19.87
CA ILE A 16 7.42 26.36 -20.19
C ILE A 16 7.58 25.49 -18.92
N SER A 17 7.79 26.08 -17.74
CA SER A 17 8.06 25.34 -16.49
C SER A 17 6.82 24.82 -15.75
N THR A 18 5.59 25.13 -16.19
CA THR A 18 4.37 24.77 -15.45
C THR A 18 3.81 23.39 -15.76
N LEU A 19 4.30 22.68 -16.78
CA LEU A 19 3.73 21.39 -17.22
C LEU A 19 4.27 20.16 -16.46
N ILE A 20 5.37 20.25 -15.72
CA ILE A 20 6.02 19.07 -15.09
C ILE A 20 5.42 18.74 -13.70
N ARG A 21 4.63 19.63 -13.11
CA ARG A 21 4.24 19.56 -11.69
C ARG A 21 3.14 18.53 -11.38
N ALA A 22 2.27 18.24 -12.36
CA ALA A 22 1.11 17.36 -12.15
C ALA A 22 1.50 15.86 -12.02
N ASP A 23 2.46 15.38 -12.81
CA ASP A 23 2.89 13.97 -12.76
C ASP A 23 3.70 13.66 -11.49
N ALA A 24 4.56 14.58 -11.07
CA ALA A 24 5.41 14.39 -9.89
C ALA A 24 4.58 14.21 -8.60
N ASP A 25 3.46 14.94 -8.46
CA ASP A 25 2.58 14.81 -7.31
C ASP A 25 1.84 13.47 -7.30
N ASN A 26 1.38 12.96 -8.46
CA ASN A 26 0.74 11.66 -8.53
C ASN A 26 1.71 10.52 -8.13
N ILE A 27 2.96 10.58 -8.61
CA ILE A 27 3.99 9.60 -8.26
C ILE A 27 4.24 9.58 -6.75
N ARG A 28 4.36 10.76 -6.12
CA ARG A 28 4.57 10.86 -4.67
C ARG A 28 3.43 10.22 -3.88
N LEU A 29 2.18 10.50 -4.26
CA LEU A 29 0.99 9.93 -3.62
C LEU A 29 0.93 8.41 -3.79
N SER A 30 1.25 7.91 -4.99
CA SER A 30 1.29 6.48 -5.32
C SER A 30 2.35 5.73 -4.51
N VAL A 31 3.57 6.29 -4.43
CA VAL A 31 4.67 5.71 -3.63
C VAL A 31 4.32 5.64 -2.16
N TRP A 32 3.75 6.72 -1.61
CA TRP A 32 3.34 6.75 -0.21
C TRP A 32 2.21 5.76 0.08
N ALA A 33 1.21 5.68 -0.80
CA ALA A 33 0.10 4.73 -0.64
C ALA A 33 0.60 3.27 -0.66
N ASN A 34 1.50 2.95 -1.58
CA ASN A 34 2.15 1.63 -1.63
C ASN A 34 2.87 1.33 -0.31
N GLU A 35 3.75 2.23 0.16
CA GLU A 35 4.48 2.07 1.42
C GLU A 35 3.54 1.83 2.61
N ALA A 36 2.49 2.64 2.76
CA ALA A 36 1.55 2.54 3.87
C ALA A 36 0.77 1.22 3.85
N ILE A 37 0.30 0.79 2.67
CA ILE A 37 -0.41 -0.48 2.50
C ILE A 37 0.53 -1.66 2.80
N ILE A 38 1.73 -1.69 2.22
CA ILE A 38 2.67 -2.81 2.44
C ILE A 38 3.12 -2.88 3.90
N ALA A 39 3.36 -1.73 4.55
CA ALA A 39 3.70 -1.68 5.97
C ALA A 39 2.61 -2.32 6.85
N THR A 40 1.34 -2.11 6.50
CA THR A 40 0.17 -2.65 7.22
C THR A 40 0.13 -4.19 7.21
N TYR A 41 0.69 -4.81 6.17
CA TYR A 41 0.73 -6.27 5.99
C TYR A 41 2.15 -6.86 6.11
N THR A 42 3.05 -6.18 6.84
CA THR A 42 4.42 -6.65 7.08
C THR A 42 4.73 -6.70 8.57
N PHE A 43 4.57 -7.88 9.16
CA PHE A 43 4.82 -8.16 10.58
C PHE A 43 4.92 -9.68 10.81
N ASN A 44 5.22 -10.10 12.04
CA ASN A 44 5.24 -11.52 12.41
C ASN A 44 4.78 -11.72 13.85
N TYR A 45 4.62 -12.99 14.24
CA TYR A 45 4.19 -13.39 15.58
C TYR A 45 5.06 -12.84 16.74
N LYS A 46 6.33 -12.47 16.49
CA LYS A 46 7.24 -11.93 17.51
C LYS A 46 7.14 -10.41 17.64
N ASN A 47 6.95 -9.70 16.54
CA ASN A 47 7.05 -8.24 16.51
C ASN A 47 5.73 -7.50 16.27
N TYR A 48 4.60 -8.22 16.17
CA TYR A 48 3.31 -7.61 15.81
C TYR A 48 2.96 -6.40 16.68
N LEU A 49 3.15 -6.44 18.01
CA LEU A 49 2.86 -5.29 18.89
C LEU A 49 3.69 -4.05 18.54
N GLN A 50 4.99 -4.23 18.30
CA GLN A 50 5.87 -3.14 17.90
C GLN A 50 5.44 -2.60 16.53
N ARG A 51 5.19 -3.50 15.57
CA ARG A 51 4.76 -3.13 14.22
C ARG A 51 3.43 -2.40 14.22
N GLN A 52 2.46 -2.78 15.04
CA GLN A 52 1.20 -2.04 15.16
C GLN A 52 1.41 -0.61 15.64
N LYS A 53 2.35 -0.35 16.57
CA LYS A 53 2.69 1.03 17.00
C LYS A 53 3.31 1.85 15.85
N GLU A 54 4.15 1.23 15.03
CA GLU A 54 4.76 1.87 13.87
C GLU A 54 3.72 2.15 12.77
N ILE A 55 2.84 1.17 12.49
CA ILE A 55 1.75 1.27 11.52
C ILE A 55 0.76 2.37 11.93
N ALA A 56 0.45 2.51 13.22
CA ALA A 56 -0.47 3.53 13.72
C ALA A 56 -0.09 4.97 13.31
N ARG A 57 1.20 5.25 13.08
CA ARG A 57 1.69 6.57 12.64
C ARG A 57 1.23 6.96 11.24
N TYR A 58 0.80 6.01 10.42
CA TYR A 58 0.22 6.27 9.10
C TYR A 58 -1.22 6.77 9.17
N PHE A 59 -1.92 6.60 10.30
CA PHE A 59 -3.35 6.83 10.42
C PHE A 59 -3.66 8.10 11.21
N THR A 60 -4.83 8.69 10.96
CA THR A 60 -5.46 9.56 11.96
C THR A 60 -5.94 8.73 13.14
N ALA A 61 -6.16 9.36 14.30
CA ALA A 61 -6.63 8.67 15.50
C ALA A 61 -7.94 7.87 15.27
N ASP A 62 -8.93 8.49 14.61
CA ASP A 62 -10.21 7.84 14.31
C ASP A 62 -10.05 6.68 13.32
N ALA A 63 -9.21 6.85 12.30
CA ALA A 63 -8.96 5.81 11.31
C ALA A 63 -8.21 4.62 11.90
N TRP A 64 -7.26 4.88 12.81
CA TRP A 64 -6.55 3.85 13.54
C TRP A 64 -7.49 3.03 14.42
N LYS A 65 -8.40 3.70 15.14
CA LYS A 65 -9.43 3.03 15.94
C LYS A 65 -10.28 2.10 15.06
N ALA A 66 -10.85 2.61 13.98
CA ALA A 66 -11.67 1.80 13.07
C ALA A 66 -10.89 0.61 12.46
N TYR A 67 -9.65 0.85 12.02
CA TYR A 67 -8.78 -0.19 11.49
C TYR A 67 -8.46 -1.27 12.53
N SER A 68 -8.09 -0.87 13.75
CA SER A 68 -7.73 -1.80 14.82
C SER A 68 -8.94 -2.64 15.28
N GLU A 69 -10.14 -2.06 15.34
CA GLU A 69 -11.38 -2.81 15.59
C GLU A 69 -11.63 -3.88 14.51
N ALA A 70 -11.48 -3.51 13.23
CA ALA A 70 -11.62 -4.46 12.12
C ALA A 70 -10.54 -5.55 12.15
N LEU A 71 -9.30 -5.19 12.49
CA LEU A 71 -8.18 -6.13 12.63
C LEU A 71 -8.44 -7.14 13.75
N LEU A 72 -8.94 -6.69 14.91
CA LEU A 72 -9.33 -7.57 16.02
C LEU A 72 -10.48 -8.51 15.61
N ALA A 73 -11.52 -7.97 14.97
CA ALA A 73 -12.67 -8.75 14.51
C ALA A 73 -12.27 -9.84 13.49
N SER A 74 -11.24 -9.59 12.68
CA SER A 74 -10.73 -10.56 11.70
C SER A 74 -10.02 -11.77 12.32
N LYS A 75 -9.63 -11.71 13.59
CA LYS A 75 -8.78 -12.71 14.28
C LYS A 75 -7.45 -12.99 13.57
N LEU A 76 -6.99 -12.07 12.72
CA LEU A 76 -5.72 -12.22 12.00
C LEU A 76 -4.54 -12.30 12.96
N LEU A 77 -4.48 -11.42 13.97
CA LEU A 77 -3.37 -11.41 14.94
C LEU A 77 -3.33 -12.71 15.75
N GLU A 78 -4.48 -13.21 16.21
CA GLU A 78 -4.58 -14.50 16.90
C GLU A 78 -4.07 -15.65 16.00
N THR A 79 -4.47 -15.65 14.73
CA THR A 79 -4.04 -16.65 13.75
C THR A 79 -2.53 -16.60 13.51
N VAL A 80 -1.96 -15.40 13.37
CA VAL A 80 -0.53 -15.20 13.18
C VAL A 80 0.27 -15.68 14.40
N GLN A 81 -0.21 -15.36 15.60
CA GLN A 81 0.44 -15.82 16.83
C GLN A 81 0.34 -17.33 17.01
N LYS A 82 -0.85 -17.91 16.83
CA LYS A 82 -1.09 -19.35 17.02
C LYS A 82 -0.24 -20.23 16.09
N ASN A 83 -0.03 -19.77 14.86
CA ASN A 83 0.68 -20.55 13.83
C ASN A 83 2.12 -20.08 13.61
N ASN A 84 2.64 -19.16 14.43
CA ASN A 84 3.97 -18.58 14.31
C ASN A 84 4.27 -18.01 12.90
N TYR A 85 3.28 -17.36 12.30
CA TYR A 85 3.42 -16.86 10.94
C TYR A 85 4.31 -15.62 10.84
N TYR A 86 5.08 -15.59 9.76
CA TYR A 86 5.62 -14.39 9.15
C TYR A 86 4.62 -13.91 8.10
N VAL A 87 4.24 -12.65 8.19
CA VAL A 87 3.32 -11.99 7.26
C VAL A 87 4.13 -11.03 6.40
N SER A 88 4.07 -11.24 5.10
CA SER A 88 4.66 -10.34 4.11
C SER A 88 3.65 -10.00 3.03
N ALA A 89 3.88 -8.89 2.34
CA ALA A 89 2.99 -8.42 1.30
C ALA A 89 3.77 -7.80 0.15
N VAL A 90 3.26 -8.00 -1.06
CA VAL A 90 3.77 -7.36 -2.28
C VAL A 90 2.60 -6.84 -3.12
N ALA A 91 2.77 -5.67 -3.71
CA ALA A 91 1.82 -5.14 -4.68
C ALA A 91 1.85 -6.00 -5.94
N THR A 92 0.69 -6.45 -6.42
CA THR A 92 0.60 -7.21 -7.69
C THR A 92 0.37 -6.29 -8.89
N LEU A 93 -0.16 -5.09 -8.65
CA LEU A 93 -0.22 -3.98 -9.58
C LEU A 93 0.07 -2.67 -8.83
N PRO A 94 0.52 -1.60 -9.52
CA PRO A 94 0.67 -0.29 -8.92
C PRO A 94 -0.65 0.23 -8.32
N PRO A 95 -0.61 1.10 -7.30
CA PRO A 95 -1.82 1.71 -6.75
C PRO A 95 -2.45 2.65 -7.78
N GLU A 96 -3.76 2.52 -7.98
CA GLU A 96 -4.56 3.49 -8.74
C GLU A 96 -5.00 4.62 -7.80
N VAL A 97 -4.42 5.82 -7.95
CA VAL A 97 -4.72 6.98 -7.11
C VAL A 97 -5.72 7.91 -7.80
N LYS A 98 -6.84 8.18 -7.11
CA LYS A 98 -7.91 9.10 -7.55
C LYS A 98 -8.11 10.20 -6.53
N LYS A 99 -8.31 11.42 -7.00
CA LYS A 99 -8.71 12.54 -6.15
C LYS A 99 -10.21 12.44 -5.85
N LEU A 100 -10.61 12.51 -4.58
CA LEU A 100 -12.02 12.45 -4.19
C LEU A 100 -12.63 13.85 -4.13
N ASN A 101 -12.12 14.69 -3.24
CA ASN A 101 -12.54 16.08 -3.05
C ASN A 101 -11.45 16.84 -2.30
N GLY A 102 -11.37 18.17 -2.47
CA GLY A 102 -10.39 19.01 -1.76
C GLY A 102 -8.96 18.45 -1.84
N GLU A 103 -8.39 18.12 -0.68
CA GLU A 103 -7.07 17.47 -0.53
C GLU A 103 -7.18 16.02 -0.03
N ASN A 104 -8.25 15.32 -0.42
CA ASN A 104 -8.45 13.90 -0.12
C ASN A 104 -8.25 13.05 -1.39
N TRP A 105 -7.53 11.95 -1.22
CA TRP A 105 -7.25 10.98 -2.26
C TRP A 105 -7.70 9.59 -1.82
N GLN A 106 -7.98 8.75 -2.80
CA GLN A 106 -8.21 7.33 -2.63
C GLN A 106 -7.20 6.57 -3.49
N ALA A 107 -6.52 5.60 -2.89
CA ALA A 107 -5.69 4.64 -3.59
C ALA A 107 -6.33 3.25 -3.49
N THR A 108 -6.42 2.55 -4.61
CA THR A 108 -6.79 1.13 -4.66
C THR A 108 -5.62 0.34 -5.20
N MET A 109 -5.21 -0.69 -4.46
CA MET A 109 -4.04 -1.51 -4.82
C MET A 109 -4.33 -2.99 -4.54
N PRO A 110 -4.17 -3.87 -5.54
CA PRO A 110 -4.19 -5.30 -5.30
C PRO A 110 -2.84 -5.74 -4.69
N VAL A 111 -2.92 -6.56 -3.65
CA VAL A 111 -1.79 -6.99 -2.83
C VAL A 111 -1.86 -8.49 -2.63
N LEU A 112 -0.73 -9.17 -2.85
CA LEU A 112 -0.54 -10.55 -2.46
C LEU A 112 0.05 -10.58 -1.06
N VAL A 113 -0.73 -11.06 -0.10
CA VAL A 113 -0.30 -11.31 1.27
C VAL A 113 0.09 -12.77 1.42
N VAL A 114 1.25 -13.01 2.02
CA VAL A 114 1.78 -14.34 2.29
C VAL A 114 1.85 -14.53 3.80
N TYR A 115 1.26 -15.62 4.28
CA TYR A 115 1.37 -16.12 5.65
C TYR A 115 2.20 -17.39 5.61
N GLU A 116 3.38 -17.38 6.23
CA GLU A 116 4.30 -18.52 6.15
C GLU A 116 4.95 -18.85 7.49
N ASN A 117 5.18 -20.14 7.71
CA ASN A 117 6.09 -20.70 8.70
C ASN A 117 6.92 -21.81 8.02
N PRO A 118 7.85 -22.50 8.70
CA PRO A 118 8.69 -23.52 8.05
C PRO A 118 7.92 -24.69 7.42
N GLN A 119 6.68 -24.96 7.84
CA GLN A 119 5.89 -26.12 7.44
C GLN A 119 4.74 -25.77 6.48
N TYR A 120 4.32 -24.50 6.44
CA TYR A 120 3.10 -24.11 5.78
C TYR A 120 3.21 -22.71 5.16
N LYS A 121 2.66 -22.57 3.95
CA LYS A 121 2.57 -21.31 3.22
C LYS A 121 1.16 -21.13 2.66
N GLN A 122 0.54 -20.02 3.03
CA GLN A 122 -0.75 -19.59 2.50
C GLN A 122 -0.62 -18.24 1.83
N LYS A 123 -1.30 -18.10 0.69
CA LYS A 123 -1.35 -16.88 -0.10
C LYS A 123 -2.77 -16.35 -0.16
N GLN A 124 -2.92 -15.04 -0.06
CA GLN A 124 -4.21 -14.37 -0.15
C GLN A 124 -4.06 -13.10 -0.99
N THR A 125 -4.92 -12.92 -1.98
CA THR A 125 -4.94 -11.68 -2.76
C THR A 125 -6.01 -10.76 -2.19
N LEU A 126 -5.60 -9.55 -1.82
CA LEU A 126 -6.47 -8.50 -1.27
C LEU A 126 -6.55 -7.33 -2.25
N ASN A 127 -7.74 -6.79 -2.45
CA ASN A 127 -7.93 -5.45 -3.00
C ASN A 127 -8.02 -4.49 -1.82
N VAL A 128 -6.96 -3.71 -1.60
CA VAL A 128 -6.86 -2.74 -0.52
C VAL A 128 -7.25 -1.37 -1.05
N THR A 129 -8.20 -0.73 -0.36
CA THR A 129 -8.60 0.65 -0.63
C THR A 129 -8.25 1.50 0.59
N VAL A 130 -7.47 2.56 0.37
CA VAL A 130 -7.09 3.55 1.38
C VAL A 130 -7.55 4.92 0.95
N THR A 131 -8.24 5.62 1.83
CA THR A 131 -8.48 7.06 1.71
C THR A 131 -7.47 7.79 2.60
N PHE A 132 -6.86 8.83 2.06
CA PHE A 132 -5.79 9.57 2.74
C PHE A 132 -5.79 11.04 2.34
N LYS A 133 -5.14 11.86 3.16
CA LYS A 133 -5.05 13.31 3.01
C LYS A 133 -3.72 13.85 3.52
N ASN A 134 -3.50 15.14 3.35
CA ASN A 134 -2.39 15.85 3.98
C ASN A 134 -2.51 15.75 5.52
N ALA A 135 -1.38 15.47 6.16
CA ALA A 135 -1.26 15.40 7.60
C ALA A 135 -1.31 16.79 8.23
N SER A 136 -1.87 16.90 9.44
CA SER A 136 -1.59 18.06 10.29
C SER A 136 -0.14 18.01 10.80
N SER A 137 0.42 19.13 11.23
CA SER A 137 1.86 19.30 11.51
C SER A 137 2.47 18.37 12.57
N LYS A 138 1.66 17.56 13.28
CA LYS A 138 2.09 16.69 14.38
C LYS A 138 1.84 15.20 14.14
N GLU A 139 1.30 14.82 12.98
CA GLU A 139 0.94 13.43 12.66
C GLU A 139 1.45 13.03 11.27
N GLY A 140 1.31 11.74 10.95
CA GLY A 140 1.56 11.23 9.61
C GLY A 140 3.01 10.89 9.31
N ILE A 141 3.17 10.22 8.17
CA ILE A 141 4.45 9.84 7.60
C ILE A 141 4.60 10.60 6.30
N ARG A 142 5.72 11.33 6.13
CA ARG A 142 6.01 12.12 4.92
C ARG A 142 4.89 13.12 4.56
N GLY A 143 4.20 13.67 5.56
CA GLY A 143 3.17 14.70 5.39
C GLY A 143 1.78 14.19 4.96
N LEU A 144 1.55 12.88 5.03
CA LEU A 144 0.25 12.26 4.67
C LEU A 144 -0.25 11.35 5.79
N VAL A 145 -1.59 11.20 5.86
CA VAL A 145 -2.30 10.34 6.82
C VAL A 145 -3.47 9.59 6.18
N ILE A 146 -3.67 8.34 6.59
CA ILE A 146 -4.81 7.51 6.27
C ILE A 146 -6.01 7.95 7.10
N THR A 147 -7.14 8.17 6.44
CA THR A 147 -8.44 8.44 7.06
C THR A 147 -9.39 7.25 6.99
N SER A 148 -9.13 6.28 6.11
CA SER A 148 -9.84 5.00 6.06
C SER A 148 -8.99 3.95 5.34
N LEU A 149 -8.99 2.71 5.83
CA LEU A 149 -8.41 1.55 5.16
C LEU A 149 -9.42 0.41 5.17
N GLN A 150 -9.65 -0.19 4.00
CA GLN A 150 -10.49 -1.36 3.83
C GLN A 150 -9.77 -2.38 2.93
N ALA A 151 -9.93 -3.65 3.22
CA ALA A 151 -9.42 -4.73 2.38
C ALA A 151 -10.53 -5.73 2.08
N LYS A 152 -10.62 -6.14 0.81
CA LYS A 152 -11.54 -7.20 0.36
C LYS A 152 -10.72 -8.31 -0.26
N THR A 153 -11.11 -9.56 -0.04
CA THR A 153 -10.51 -10.68 -0.75
C THR A 153 -10.83 -10.55 -2.23
N ALA A 154 -9.80 -10.50 -3.07
CA ALA A 154 -9.94 -10.47 -4.52
C ALA A 154 -10.16 -11.88 -5.09
N LYS A 155 -9.60 -12.89 -4.40
CA LYS A 155 -9.72 -14.32 -4.66
C LYS A 155 -9.64 -15.07 -3.33
N ASP A 156 -10.29 -16.24 -3.26
CA ASP A 156 -10.21 -17.10 -2.09
C ASP A 156 -8.75 -17.48 -1.75
N PRO A 157 -8.38 -17.56 -0.46
CA PRO A 157 -7.02 -17.91 -0.05
C PRO A 157 -6.61 -19.28 -0.59
N CYS A 158 -5.38 -19.40 -1.09
CA CYS A 158 -4.84 -20.67 -1.58
C CYS A 158 -3.68 -21.15 -0.70
N VAL A 159 -3.65 -22.46 -0.47
CA VAL A 159 -2.55 -23.15 0.22
C VAL A 159 -1.53 -23.56 -0.83
N CYS A 160 -0.25 -23.25 -0.61
CA CYS A 160 0.81 -23.79 -1.44
C CYS A 160 1.12 -25.20 -0.95
N GLN A 161 0.92 -26.22 -1.79
CA GLN A 161 1.47 -27.55 -1.55
C GLN A 161 2.99 -27.49 -1.71
N SER A 162 3.73 -28.28 -0.92
CA SER A 162 5.19 -28.42 -1.03
C SER A 162 5.60 -28.93 -2.41
N ASP A 163 6.80 -28.55 -2.86
CA ASP A 163 7.33 -28.82 -4.21
C ASP A 163 7.51 -30.32 -4.57
N GLU A 164 7.00 -31.26 -3.77
CA GLU A 164 7.05 -32.71 -4.03
C GLU A 164 5.97 -33.18 -5.01
N ASP A 165 4.90 -32.41 -5.24
CA ASP A 165 3.77 -32.81 -6.09
C ASP A 165 3.96 -32.53 -7.60
N GLN A 166 5.09 -31.96 -8.03
CA GLN A 166 5.34 -31.68 -9.45
C GLN A 166 6.02 -32.83 -10.23
N SER A 167 6.32 -33.97 -9.60
CA SER A 167 6.97 -35.10 -10.30
C SER A 167 6.01 -36.17 -10.86
N GLU A 168 4.73 -36.17 -10.47
CA GLU A 168 3.78 -37.22 -10.91
C GLU A 168 2.98 -36.86 -12.18
N ALA A 169 2.93 -35.59 -12.58
CA ALA A 169 2.21 -35.19 -13.81
C ALA A 169 2.98 -35.45 -15.12
N ASN A 170 4.28 -35.80 -15.05
CA ASN A 170 5.10 -36.02 -16.25
C ASN A 170 5.34 -37.50 -16.60
N LYS A 171 4.61 -38.44 -15.98
CA LYS A 171 4.67 -39.88 -16.32
C LYS A 171 3.57 -40.36 -17.27
N ASN A 172 2.61 -39.51 -17.63
CA ASN A 172 1.46 -39.90 -18.44
C ASN A 172 1.48 -39.41 -19.89
N ASN A 173 2.65 -38.97 -20.40
CA ASN A 173 2.84 -38.59 -21.81
C ASN A 173 4.01 -39.36 -22.45
N ILE A 174 4.03 -40.69 -22.30
CA ILE A 174 4.79 -41.60 -23.17
C ILE A 174 3.77 -42.47 -23.91
#